data_AF-A0A433X7C9-F1
#
_entry.id   AF-A0A433X7C9-F1
#
_cell.length_a   1.000
_cell.length_b   1.000
_cell.length_c   1.000
_cell.angle_alpha   90.00
_cell.angle_beta   90.00
_cell.angle_gamma   90.00
#
_symmetry.space_group_name_H-M   'P 1'
#
loop_
_entity.id
_entity.type
_entity.pdbx_description
1 polymer ?
#
loop_
_entity_poly.entity_id
_entity_poly.type
_entity_poly.pdbx_seq_one_letter_code
_entity_poly.pdbx_strand_id
1 'polypeptide(L)' 'MKRPVRPVRHPDRELECEEALEPALLELVAAAEGAGWDHGEIWLALVSLGVNHINADIEKEKRETNLRTARGVRRLFPDG' A
#
# COMPACT_ATOMS: atom_id res chain seq x y z
N MET A 1 -4.00 -6.99 15.00
CA MET A 1 -3.82 -7.64 13.68
C MET A 1 -3.17 -9.00 13.86
N LYS A 2 -3.67 -10.03 13.15
CA LYS A 2 -3.09 -11.38 13.18
C LYS A 2 -1.72 -11.38 12.49
N ARG A 3 -0.80 -12.25 12.97
CA ARG A 3 0.50 -12.43 12.30
C ARG A 3 0.35 -13.38 11.12
N PRO A 4 1.09 -13.17 10.03
CA PRO A 4 1.04 -14.07 8.90
C PRO A 4 1.69 -15.43 9.25
N VAL A 5 0.98 -16.54 9.04
CA VAL A 5 1.39 -17.91 9.36
C VAL A 5 1.91 -18.66 8.13
N ARG A 6 1.30 -18.42 6.96
CA ARG A 6 1.67 -19.15 5.72
C ARG A 6 3.00 -18.66 5.12
N PRO A 7 3.69 -19.43 4.27
CA PRO A 7 4.83 -18.91 3.51
C PRO A 7 4.41 -17.83 2.50
N VAL A 8 5.35 -16.96 2.10
CA VAL A 8 5.09 -15.86 1.14
C VAL A 8 4.50 -16.34 -0.19
N ARG A 9 4.87 -17.54 -0.65
CA ARG A 9 4.40 -18.12 -1.93
C ARG A 9 3.18 -19.03 -1.80
N HIS A 10 2.57 -19.12 -0.62
CA HIS A 10 1.39 -19.94 -0.43
C HIS A 10 0.18 -19.30 -1.15
N PRO A 11 -0.68 -20.08 -1.85
CA PRO A 11 -1.83 -19.53 -2.55
C PRO A 11 -2.75 -18.70 -1.64
N ASP A 12 -3.08 -19.20 -0.46
CA ASP A 12 -3.94 -18.48 0.51
C ASP A 12 -3.22 -17.37 1.31
N ARG A 13 -2.00 -16.97 0.94
CA ARG A 13 -1.28 -15.92 1.67
C ARG A 13 -1.95 -14.56 1.52
N GLU A 14 -2.55 -14.32 0.36
CA GLU A 14 -3.33 -13.12 0.10
C GLU A 14 -4.58 -13.08 0.99
N LEU A 15 -5.36 -14.16 0.99
CA LEU A 15 -6.53 -14.31 1.86
C LEU A 15 -6.19 -14.13 3.35
N GLU A 16 -5.07 -14.69 3.81
CA GLU A 16 -4.60 -14.48 5.19
C GLU A 16 -4.32 -13.01 5.52
N CYS A 17 -3.83 -12.25 4.53
CA CYS A 17 -3.61 -10.81 4.69
C CYS A 17 -4.96 -10.08 4.79
N GLU A 18 -5.92 -10.41 3.92
CA GLU A 18 -7.27 -9.85 3.94
C GLU A 18 -7.95 -10.10 5.30
N GLU A 19 -7.96 -11.35 5.77
CA GLU A 19 -8.53 -11.75 7.07
C GLU A 19 -7.85 -11.04 8.26
N ALA A 20 -6.56 -10.69 8.13
CA ALA A 20 -5.84 -9.98 9.17
C ALA A 20 -6.22 -8.48 9.21
N LEU A 21 -6.51 -7.89 8.05
CA LEU A 21 -6.88 -6.48 7.88
C LEU A 21 -8.36 -6.21 8.15
N GLU A 22 -9.23 -7.16 7.79
CA GLU A 22 -10.68 -7.00 7.80
C GLU A 22 -11.27 -6.45 9.11
N PRO A 23 -10.86 -6.88 10.33
CA PRO A 23 -11.42 -6.32 11.55
C PRO A 23 -11.19 -4.81 11.69
N ALA A 24 -9.98 -4.32 11.37
CA ALA A 24 -9.66 -2.90 11.44
C ALA A 24 -10.35 -2.10 10.32
N LEU A 25 -10.53 -2.71 9.15
CA LEU A 25 -11.28 -2.11 8.05
C LEU A 25 -12.75 -1.90 8.43
N LEU A 26 -13.39 -2.90 9.05
CA LEU A 26 -14.78 -2.80 9.50
C LEU A 26 -14.96 -1.77 10.62
N GLU A 27 -13.99 -1.65 11.54
CA GLU A 27 -13.99 -0.58 12.55
C GLU A 27 -13.95 0.81 11.91
N LEU A 28 -13.14 0.98 10.86
CA LEU A 28 -13.05 2.24 10.10
C LEU A 28 -14.36 2.55 9.35
N VAL A 29 -14.97 1.54 8.72
CA VAL A 29 -16.27 1.66 8.05
C VAL A 29 -17.34 2.09 9.04
N ALA A 30 -17.46 1.40 10.17
CA ALA A 30 -18.44 1.72 11.21
C ALA A 30 -18.26 3.14 11.77
N ALA A 31 -17.01 3.59 11.95
CA ALA A 31 -16.73 4.95 12.38
C ALA A 31 -17.17 6.00 11.34
N ALA A 32 -16.96 5.73 10.05
CA ALA A 32 -17.39 6.62 8.98
C ALA A 32 -18.92 6.65 8.83
N GLU A 33 -19.59 5.50 8.91
CA GLU A 33 -21.07 5.42 8.94
C GLU A 33 -21.64 6.19 10.15
N GLY A 34 -21.04 6.04 11.33
CA GLY A 34 -21.42 6.78 12.54
C GLY A 34 -21.21 8.30 12.42
N ALA A 35 -20.33 8.74 11.53
CA ALA A 35 -20.15 10.15 11.18
C ALA A 35 -21.11 10.65 10.07
N GLY A 36 -21.95 9.76 9.53
CA GLY A 36 -22.99 10.09 8.55
C GLY A 36 -22.58 9.94 7.08
N TRP A 37 -21.44 9.32 6.79
CA TRP A 37 -21.05 9.01 5.40
C TRP A 37 -21.87 7.85 4.84
N ASP A 38 -22.20 7.90 3.56
CA ASP A 38 -22.90 6.80 2.90
C ASP A 38 -21.96 5.60 2.70
N HIS A 39 -22.55 4.40 2.77
CA HIS A 39 -21.82 3.15 2.61
C HIS A 39 -21.08 3.07 1.26
N GLY A 40 -21.70 3.55 0.18
CA GLY A 40 -21.08 3.60 -1.14
C GLY A 40 -19.90 4.56 -1.20
N GLU A 41 -20.00 5.74 -0.57
CA GLU A 41 -18.91 6.72 -0.47
C GLU A 41 -17.70 6.14 0.27
N ILE A 42 -17.96 5.43 1.37
CA ILE A 42 -16.90 4.82 2.19
C ILE A 42 -16.09 3.82 1.37
N TRP A 43 -16.73 2.87 0.69
CA TRP A 43 -16.00 1.87 -0.10
C TRP A 43 -15.25 2.48 -1.29
N LEU A 44 -15.87 3.43 -1.99
CA LEU A 44 -15.21 4.15 -3.09
C LEU A 44 -13.97 4.90 -2.58
N ALA A 45 -14.07 5.55 -1.43
CA ALA A 45 -12.94 6.24 -0.81
C ALA A 45 -11.83 5.26 -0.40
N LEU A 46 -12.17 4.14 0.24
CA LEU A 46 -11.19 3.11 0.64
C LEU A 46 -10.43 2.52 -0.55
N VAL A 47 -11.13 2.21 -1.65
CA VAL A 47 -10.50 1.76 -2.90
C VAL A 47 -9.58 2.83 -3.46
N SER A 48 -10.04 4.09 -3.52
CA SER A 48 -9.24 5.21 -4.02
C SER A 48 -7.98 5.42 -3.18
N LEU A 49 -8.08 5.36 -1.86
CA LEU A 49 -6.94 5.48 -0.95
C LEU A 49 -5.93 4.34 -1.16
N GLY A 50 -6.39 3.09 -1.30
CA GLY A 50 -5.53 1.95 -1.61
C GLY A 50 -4.74 2.15 -2.91
N VAL A 51 -5.43 2.55 -3.99
CA VAL A 51 -4.79 2.84 -5.28
C VAL A 51 -3.77 3.99 -5.16
N ASN A 52 -4.11 5.06 -4.43
CA ASN A 52 -3.22 6.19 -4.23
C ASN A 52 -1.95 5.79 -3.49
N HIS A 53 -2.04 4.93 -2.47
CA HIS A 53 -0.87 4.40 -1.76
C HIS A 53 0.01 3.52 -2.65
N ILE A 54 -0.60 2.63 -3.46
CA ILE A 54 0.13 1.82 -4.44
C ILE A 54 0.92 2.72 -5.41
N ASN A 55 0.28 3.76 -5.94
CA ASN A 55 0.93 4.70 -6.84
C ASN A 55 2.08 5.46 -6.16
N ALA A 56 1.89 5.88 -4.91
CA ALA A 56 2.94 6.55 -4.15
C ALA A 56 4.17 5.65 -3.93
N ASP A 57 3.97 4.36 -3.65
CA ASP A 57 5.05 3.39 -3.47
C ASP A 57 5.82 3.14 -4.79
N ILE A 58 5.10 3.02 -5.91
CA ILE A 58 5.69 2.91 -7.25
C ILE A 58 6.56 4.13 -7.57
N GLU A 59 6.05 5.33 -7.35
CA GLU A 59 6.80 6.57 -7.61
C GLU A 59 8.01 6.71 -6.69
N LYS A 60 7.89 6.26 -5.44
CA LYS A 60 9.01 6.21 -4.51
C LYS A 60 10.11 5.27 -5.02
N GLU A 61 9.77 4.06 -5.46
CA GLU A 61 10.75 3.11 -6.00
C GLU A 61 11.44 3.64 -7.26
N LYS A 62 10.68 4.26 -8.18
CA LYS A 62 11.23 4.92 -9.38
C LYS A 62 12.22 6.02 -8.98
N ARG A 63 11.84 6.87 -8.02
CA ARG A 63 12.70 7.95 -7.54
C ARG A 63 13.99 7.43 -6.91
N GLU A 64 13.89 6.38 -6.09
CA GLU A 64 15.06 5.73 -5.46
C GLU A 64 16.00 5.12 -6.51
N THR A 65 15.44 4.46 -7.53
CA THR A 65 16.22 3.91 -8.65
C THR A 65 16.91 5.01 -9.44
N ASN A 66 16.22 6.10 -9.77
CA ASN A 66 16.82 7.25 -10.47
C ASN A 66 17.96 7.86 -9.67
N LEU A 67 17.80 8.02 -8.35
CA LEU A 67 18.86 8.51 -7.47
C LEU A 67 20.05 7.55 -7.42
N ARG A 68 19.80 6.24 -7.34
CA ARG A 68 20.85 5.21 -7.37
C ARG A 68 21.63 5.27 -8.68
N THR A 69 20.94 5.36 -9.82
CA THR A 69 21.57 5.48 -11.14
C THR A 69 22.36 6.78 -11.27
N ALA A 70 21.79 7.93 -10.90
CA ALA A 70 22.49 9.22 -10.94
C ALA A 70 23.75 9.24 -10.06
N ARG A 71 23.69 8.63 -8.87
CA ARG A 71 24.86 8.43 -7.99
C ARG A 71 25.90 7.49 -8.60
N GLY A 72 25.48 6.51 -9.40
CA GLY A 72 26.38 5.63 -10.15
C GLY A 72 27.08 6.39 -11.28
N VAL A 73 26.32 7.12 -12.10
CA VAL A 73 26.84 7.94 -13.21
C VAL A 73 27.84 8.98 -12.69
N ARG A 74 27.51 9.73 -11.63
CA ARG A 74 28.45 10.71 -11.03
C ARG A 74 29.74 10.06 -10.53
N ARG A 75 29.69 8.81 -10.04
CA ARG A 75 30.89 8.09 -9.59
C ARG A 75 31.76 7.61 -10.76
N LEU A 76 31.14 7.19 -11.86
CA LEU A 76 31.84 6.73 -13.06
C LEU A 76 32.42 7.89 -13.87
N PHE A 77 31.76 9.04 -13.84
CA PHE A 77 32.15 10.25 -14.58
C PHE A 77 32.17 11.45 -13.61
N PRO A 78 33.23 11.60 -12.79
CA PRO A 78 33.32 12.67 -11.80
C PRO A 78 33.61 14.05 -12.39
N ASP A 79 34.27 14.12 -13.56
CA ASP A 79 34.77 15.35 -14.20
C ASP A 79 34.09 15.66 -15.55
N GLY A 80 32.81 15.31 -15.71
CA GLY A 80 32.04 15.67 -16.91
C GLY A 80 31.95 17.18 -17.12
#